data_AF-A0A533V8G4-F1
#
_entry.id   AF-A0A533V8G4-F1
#
_cell.length_a   1.000
_cell.length_b   1.000
_cell.length_c   1.000
_cell.angle_alpha   90.00
_cell.angle_beta   90.00
_cell.angle_gamma   90.00
#
_symmetry.space_group_name_H-M   'P 1'
#
loop_
_entity.id
_entity.type
_entity.pdbx_description
1 polymer ?
#
loop_
_entity_poly.entity_id
_entity_poly.type
_entity_poly.pdbx_seq_one_letter_code
_entity_poly.pdbx_strand_id
1 'polypeptide(L)'
;MVKRFKILVSIIKRMPKSVIGLMASLLSPSFLFYCYKTDSVDSVDNIIVNNTGLNSFTTLSEGGDIMYLSYDKTGKPIKVTHLKRFGNDLPTVLPFYDKTNPNSLITKERIWLENWISGKPLDPLKSDEIKHAIDWLVDFQDKTRGASMTRSDVQSEVSYIKGNLVKIPDVNKPEYVKWIDDYQEYMEGLRIVKTAEHGDFWQGNILVDHSKERINVIDWQYYKESGNPFFDFIFFIVNILLLGGGIEEFSSNLNEGGRLSHITKEMNRKINNYFGFELNLEILIRYVILRFIIRRQLESGPHDKTVMMFKKLINTQ
;
A
#
# COMPACT_ATOMS: atom_id res chain seq x y z
N MET A 1 39.07 -16.32 26.17
CA MET A 1 37.71 -15.72 26.21
C MET A 1 37.00 -15.93 27.56
N VAL A 2 37.00 -17.15 28.12
CA VAL A 2 36.30 -17.54 29.37
C VAL A 2 36.67 -16.73 30.62
N LYS A 3 37.93 -16.28 30.78
CA LYS A 3 38.40 -15.55 31.98
C LYS A 3 37.81 -14.13 32.08
N ARG A 4 37.70 -13.42 30.95
CA ARG A 4 37.13 -12.06 30.90
C ARG A 4 35.62 -12.07 31.19
N PHE A 5 34.91 -13.08 30.69
CA PHE A 5 33.49 -13.25 30.95
C PHE A 5 33.19 -13.55 32.43
N LYS A 6 34.01 -14.39 33.09
CA LYS A 6 33.87 -14.65 34.53
C LYS A 6 34.08 -13.41 35.39
N ILE A 7 35.04 -12.54 35.03
CA ILE A 7 35.29 -11.28 35.74
C ILE A 7 34.10 -10.33 35.57
N LEU A 8 33.57 -10.20 34.35
CA LEU A 8 32.41 -9.34 34.08
C LEU A 8 31.17 -9.79 34.88
N VAL A 9 30.87 -11.10 34.89
CA VAL A 9 29.75 -11.67 35.64
C VAL A 9 29.94 -11.49 37.16
N SER A 10 31.18 -11.59 37.65
CA SER A 10 31.50 -11.32 39.06
C SER A 10 31.23 -9.88 39.46
N ILE A 11 31.53 -8.91 38.59
CA ILE A 11 31.29 -7.49 38.84
C ILE A 11 29.78 -7.23 38.87
N ILE A 12 29.05 -7.74 37.89
CA ILE A 12 27.57 -7.59 37.80
C ILE A 12 26.88 -8.19 39.03
N LYS A 13 27.30 -9.37 39.51
CA LYS A 13 26.72 -10.01 40.71
C LYS A 13 26.86 -9.21 41.99
N ARG A 14 27.85 -8.31 42.08
CA ARG A 14 28.11 -7.46 43.26
C ARG A 14 27.43 -6.10 43.17
N MET A 15 26.78 -5.78 42.06
CA MET A 15 26.09 -4.51 41.89
C MET A 15 24.74 -4.50 42.65
N PRO A 16 24.34 -3.34 43.20
CA PRO A 16 23.01 -3.18 43.77
C PRO A 16 21.91 -3.45 42.72
N LYS A 17 20.79 -4.06 43.14
CA LYS A 17 19.67 -4.38 42.24
C LYS A 17 19.14 -3.17 41.45
N SER A 18 19.17 -1.97 42.04
CA SER A 18 18.78 -0.72 41.38
C SER A 18 19.68 -0.37 40.19
N VAL A 19 21.00 -0.57 40.35
CA VAL A 19 21.99 -0.32 39.30
C VAL A 19 21.88 -1.39 38.20
N ILE A 20 21.67 -2.65 38.56
CA ILE A 20 21.40 -3.72 37.59
C ILE A 20 20.13 -3.43 36.80
N GLY A 21 19.06 -2.98 37.46
CA GLY A 21 17.81 -2.60 36.81
C GLY A 21 17.97 -1.45 35.83
N LEU A 22 18.73 -0.40 36.21
CA LEU A 22 19.04 0.74 35.36
C LEU A 22 19.91 0.35 34.17
N MET A 23 20.95 -0.48 34.40
CA MET A 23 21.80 -0.98 33.31
C MET A 23 21.03 -1.92 32.39
N ALA A 24 20.14 -2.76 32.91
CA ALA A 24 19.28 -3.59 32.08
C ALA A 24 18.30 -2.75 31.25
N SER A 25 17.72 -1.67 31.80
CA SER A 25 16.84 -0.79 31.01
C SER A 25 17.60 0.06 29.98
N LEU A 26 18.86 0.40 30.23
CA LEU A 26 19.71 1.18 29.31
C LEU A 26 20.44 0.33 28.27
N LEU A 27 20.81 -0.91 28.60
CA LEU A 27 21.70 -1.75 27.80
C LEU A 27 21.11 -3.09 27.38
N SER A 28 19.91 -3.47 27.83
CA SER A 28 19.29 -4.70 27.33
C SER A 28 18.65 -4.41 25.99
N PRO A 29 19.22 -4.84 24.85
CA PRO A 29 18.34 -5.32 23.80
C PRO A 29 17.52 -6.44 24.43
N SER A 30 16.21 -6.46 24.17
CA SER A 30 15.37 -7.59 24.55
C SER A 30 15.99 -8.88 24.02
N PHE A 31 16.48 -9.75 24.90
CA PHE A 31 17.05 -11.03 24.49
C PHE A 31 15.92 -12.00 24.18
N LEU A 32 15.81 -12.45 22.93
CA LEU A 32 14.94 -13.54 22.53
C LEU A 32 15.73 -14.85 22.58
N PHE A 33 15.21 -15.83 23.33
CA PHE A 33 15.74 -17.20 23.30
C PHE A 33 14.91 -18.02 22.30
N TYR A 34 15.55 -18.50 21.23
CA TYR A 34 14.96 -19.48 20.32
C TYR A 34 15.35 -20.89 20.76
N CYS A 35 14.36 -21.67 21.18
CA CYS A 35 14.51 -23.10 21.44
C CYS A 35 13.92 -23.88 20.27
N TYR A 36 14.76 -24.58 19.52
CA TYR A 36 14.32 -25.45 18.44
C TYR A 36 14.04 -26.86 18.98
N LYS A 37 12.98 -27.49 18.47
CA LYS A 37 12.58 -28.86 18.85
C LYS A 37 13.44 -29.94 18.17
N THR A 38 14.22 -29.55 17.16
CA THR A 38 14.99 -30.42 16.27
C THR A 38 16.36 -29.79 15.96
N ASP A 39 17.39 -30.61 15.80
CA ASP A 39 18.76 -30.23 15.39
C ASP A 39 18.85 -29.79 13.91
N SER A 40 17.88 -29.02 13.39
CA SER A 40 17.93 -28.57 11.98
C SER A 40 19.10 -27.61 11.77
N VAL A 41 19.92 -27.91 10.77
CA VAL A 41 21.24 -27.29 10.55
C VAL A 41 21.17 -25.81 10.15
N ASP A 42 20.06 -25.37 9.54
CA ASP A 42 19.90 -23.97 9.11
C ASP A 42 18.72 -23.30 9.81
N SER A 43 19.01 -22.34 10.68
CA SER A 43 18.02 -21.41 11.19
C SER A 43 17.52 -20.49 10.06
N VAL A 44 16.35 -19.87 10.23
CA VAL A 44 15.88 -18.80 9.33
C VAL A 44 16.97 -17.73 9.13
N ASP A 45 17.62 -17.35 10.22
CA ASP A 45 18.73 -16.40 10.23
C ASP A 45 19.89 -16.87 9.34
N ASN A 46 20.27 -18.15 9.39
CA ASN A 46 21.30 -18.72 8.51
C ASN A 46 20.87 -18.64 7.04
N ILE A 47 19.61 -18.95 6.73
CA ILE A 47 19.07 -18.85 5.36
C ILE A 47 19.17 -17.41 4.87
N ILE A 48 18.78 -16.43 5.69
CA ILE A 48 18.86 -15.00 5.35
C ILE A 48 20.30 -14.57 5.13
N VAL A 49 21.21 -14.90 6.06
CA VAL A 49 22.64 -14.56 5.97
C VAL A 49 23.25 -15.17 4.72
N ASN A 50 22.97 -16.43 4.42
CA ASN A 50 23.51 -17.12 3.24
C ASN A 50 23.01 -16.52 1.93
N ASN A 51 21.76 -16.05 1.88
CA ASN A 51 21.17 -15.46 0.67
C ASN A 51 21.51 -13.97 0.49
N THR A 52 21.81 -13.24 1.56
CA THR A 52 22.01 -11.79 1.51
C THR A 52 23.46 -11.36 1.73
N GLY A 53 24.25 -12.17 2.43
CA GLY A 53 25.56 -11.80 2.96
C GLY A 53 25.50 -10.80 4.12
N LEU A 54 24.31 -10.54 4.69
CA LEU A 54 24.10 -9.52 5.71
C LEU A 54 23.92 -10.15 7.09
N ASN A 55 24.81 -9.79 8.01
CA ASN A 55 24.84 -10.35 9.37
C ASN A 55 24.12 -9.48 10.40
N SER A 56 23.60 -8.33 10.01
CA SER A 56 22.90 -7.40 10.88
C SER A 56 21.47 -7.25 10.37
N PHE A 57 20.51 -7.63 11.20
CA PHE A 57 19.10 -7.45 10.92
C PHE A 57 18.30 -7.24 12.20
N THR A 58 17.13 -6.61 12.06
CA THR A 58 16.12 -6.47 13.10
C THR A 58 14.87 -7.21 12.65
N THR A 59 14.21 -7.89 13.57
CA THR A 59 12.99 -8.63 13.30
C THR A 59 11.78 -7.85 13.79
N LEU A 60 10.79 -7.68 12.91
CA LEU A 60 9.48 -7.11 13.20
C LEU A 60 8.43 -8.21 13.02
N SER A 61 7.44 -8.24 13.89
CA SER A 61 6.43 -9.30 13.94
C SER A 61 5.06 -8.66 13.77
N GLU A 62 4.45 -8.82 12.59
CA GLU A 62 3.18 -8.20 12.22
C GLU A 62 2.14 -9.24 11.81
N GLY A 63 1.19 -9.51 12.71
CA GLY A 63 0.10 -10.45 12.42
C GLY A 63 0.62 -11.81 11.94
N GLY A 64 0.36 -12.17 10.69
CA GLY A 64 0.78 -13.44 10.06
C GLY A 64 2.17 -13.43 9.42
N ASP A 65 2.85 -12.29 9.37
CA ASP A 65 4.15 -12.10 8.73
C ASP A 65 5.24 -11.69 9.75
N ILE A 66 6.47 -12.10 9.48
CA ILE A 66 7.66 -11.74 10.25
C ILE A 66 8.64 -11.13 9.26
N MET A 67 8.97 -9.86 9.46
CA MET A 67 9.88 -9.12 8.60
C MET A 67 11.27 -9.03 9.22
N TYR A 68 12.31 -9.30 8.44
CA TYR A 68 13.71 -9.14 8.81
C TYR A 68 14.29 -7.98 7.99
N LEU A 69 14.50 -6.84 8.63
CA LEU A 69 15.14 -5.68 8.03
C LEU A 69 16.64 -5.87 8.13
N SER A 70 17.31 -6.07 7.00
CA SER A 70 18.76 -6.29 6.94
C SER A 70 19.51 -5.00 6.63
N TYR A 71 20.61 -4.78 7.35
CA TYR A 71 21.40 -3.56 7.31
C TYR A 71 22.75 -3.79 6.65
N ASP A 72 23.23 -2.78 5.92
CA ASP A 72 24.59 -2.73 5.44
C ASP A 72 25.60 -2.40 6.56
N LYS A 73 26.89 -2.35 6.22
CA LYS A 73 27.97 -2.04 7.17
C LYS A 73 27.87 -0.63 7.79
N THR A 74 27.08 0.27 7.20
CA THR A 74 26.85 1.63 7.68
C THR A 74 25.61 1.74 8.58
N GLY A 75 24.88 0.63 8.78
CA GLY A 75 23.64 0.59 9.53
C GLY A 75 22.42 1.05 8.72
N LYS A 76 22.52 1.16 7.39
CA LYS A 76 21.38 1.51 6.54
C LYS A 76 20.61 0.25 6.12
N PRO A 77 19.27 0.25 6.20
CA PRO A 77 18.48 -0.86 5.70
C PRO A 77 18.60 -0.95 4.18
N ILE A 78 18.86 -2.16 3.66
CA ILE A 78 19.02 -2.40 2.22
C ILE A 78 18.16 -3.55 1.69
N LYS A 79 17.69 -4.45 2.57
CA LYS A 79 16.83 -5.57 2.20
C LYS A 79 15.80 -5.85 3.29
N VAL A 80 14.67 -6.42 2.89
CA VAL A 80 13.67 -6.97 3.80
C VAL A 80 13.47 -8.43 3.41
N THR A 81 13.49 -9.32 4.40
CA THR A 81 13.02 -10.70 4.21
C THR A 81 11.69 -10.85 4.90
N HIS A 82 10.69 -11.34 4.20
CA HIS A 82 9.39 -11.67 4.76
C HIS A 82 9.31 -13.16 5.05
N LEU A 83 8.68 -13.52 6.16
CA LEU A 83 8.47 -14.89 6.60
C LEU A 83 7.04 -15.05 7.10
N LYS A 84 6.22 -15.76 6.33
CA LYS A 84 4.91 -16.21 6.79
C LYS A 84 5.08 -17.16 7.98
N ARG A 85 4.32 -16.92 9.06
CA ARG A 85 4.35 -17.77 10.26
C ARG A 85 4.01 -19.22 9.97
N PHE A 86 3.10 -19.43 9.04
CA PHE A 86 2.63 -20.75 8.61
C PHE A 86 2.81 -20.89 7.10
N GLY A 87 3.03 -22.12 6.63
CA GLY A 87 3.22 -22.41 5.21
C GLY A 87 4.15 -23.59 4.99
N ASN A 88 4.62 -23.71 3.74
CA ASN A 88 5.53 -24.75 3.29
C ASN A 88 6.89 -24.71 4.01
N ASP A 89 7.74 -25.70 3.72
CA ASP A 89 9.13 -25.71 4.17
C ASP A 89 9.91 -24.51 3.64
N LEU A 90 11.00 -24.16 4.32
CA LEU A 90 11.85 -23.03 3.95
C LEU A 90 12.77 -23.44 2.79
N PRO A 91 12.74 -22.72 1.65
CA PRO A 91 13.69 -22.96 0.57
C PRO A 91 15.09 -22.51 0.98
N THR A 92 16.11 -23.19 0.46
CA THR A 92 17.52 -22.81 0.67
C THR A 92 17.88 -21.52 -0.06
N VAL A 93 17.30 -21.29 -1.24
CA VAL A 93 17.47 -20.07 -2.04
C VAL A 93 16.20 -19.23 -1.92
N LEU A 94 16.35 -17.99 -1.47
CA LEU A 94 15.20 -17.10 -1.28
C LEU A 94 14.73 -16.54 -2.63
N PRO A 95 13.45 -16.72 -2.99
CA PRO A 95 12.87 -16.03 -4.13
C PRO A 95 12.90 -14.51 -3.90
N PHE A 96 13.12 -13.76 -4.96
CA PHE A 96 13.15 -12.30 -4.93
C PHE A 96 11.84 -11.72 -5.47
N TYR A 97 11.30 -10.74 -4.76
CA TYR A 97 10.13 -9.96 -5.15
C TYR A 97 10.53 -8.50 -5.32
N ASP A 98 10.32 -7.95 -6.52
CA ASP A 98 10.51 -6.53 -6.79
C ASP A 98 9.18 -5.78 -6.63
N LYS A 99 8.95 -5.20 -5.46
CA LYS A 99 7.73 -4.43 -5.19
C LYS A 99 7.62 -3.11 -5.95
N THR A 100 8.62 -2.71 -6.74
CA THR A 100 8.54 -1.54 -7.65
C THR A 100 8.14 -1.89 -9.07
N ASN A 101 8.14 -3.18 -9.41
CA ASN A 101 7.90 -3.64 -10.76
C ASN A 101 6.46 -4.13 -10.89
N PRO A 102 5.64 -3.54 -11.78
CA PRO A 102 4.25 -3.96 -11.99
C PRO A 102 4.09 -5.41 -12.45
N ASN A 103 5.13 -6.00 -13.05
CA ASN A 103 5.10 -7.38 -13.54
C ASN A 103 5.68 -8.39 -12.54
N SER A 104 6.08 -7.94 -11.35
CA SER A 104 6.62 -8.82 -10.31
C SER A 104 5.46 -9.42 -9.50
N LEU A 105 5.48 -10.74 -9.33
CA LEU A 105 4.47 -11.46 -8.55
C LEU A 105 5.04 -11.87 -7.19
N ILE A 106 4.24 -11.69 -6.14
CA ILE A 106 4.58 -12.22 -4.82
C ILE A 106 4.63 -13.74 -4.92
N THR A 107 5.72 -14.31 -4.42
CA THR A 107 5.92 -15.76 -4.43
C THR A 107 4.92 -16.48 -3.52
N LYS A 108 4.63 -17.74 -3.86
CA LYS A 108 3.86 -18.66 -3.01
C LYS A 108 4.69 -19.22 -1.85
N GLU A 109 6.01 -19.05 -1.90
CA GLU A 109 6.90 -19.52 -0.85
C GLU A 109 6.60 -18.88 0.51
N ARG A 110 7.04 -19.57 1.56
CA ARG A 110 6.86 -19.13 2.94
C ARG A 110 7.76 -17.94 3.29
N ILE A 111 8.92 -17.84 2.63
CA ILE A 111 9.92 -16.81 2.86
C ILE A 111 10.40 -16.23 1.53
N TRP A 112 10.60 -14.91 1.47
CA TRP A 112 11.10 -14.23 0.26
C TRP A 112 11.83 -12.95 0.60
N LEU A 113 12.60 -12.47 -0.36
CA LEU A 113 13.45 -11.31 -0.24
C LEU A 113 12.94 -10.16 -1.11
N GLU A 114 13.03 -8.94 -0.60
CA GLU A 114 12.84 -7.72 -1.36
C GLU A 114 13.95 -6.70 -1.06
N ASN A 115 14.14 -5.73 -1.96
CA ASN A 115 15.02 -4.60 -1.68
C ASN A 115 14.31 -3.61 -0.75
N TRP A 116 15.06 -3.03 0.18
CA TRP A 116 14.56 -1.90 0.96
C TRP A 116 14.38 -0.69 0.04
N ILE A 117 13.21 -0.06 0.12
CA ILE A 117 12.90 1.15 -0.64
C ILE A 117 12.90 2.32 0.32
N SER A 118 13.81 3.25 0.09
CA SER A 118 13.90 4.47 0.88
C SER A 118 12.69 5.37 0.63
N GLY A 119 12.21 5.99 1.70
CA GLY A 119 11.14 6.98 1.67
C GLY A 119 10.22 6.82 2.88
N LYS A 120 9.42 7.84 3.14
CA LYS A 120 8.28 7.76 4.07
C LYS A 120 6.98 7.72 3.26
N PRO A 121 5.90 7.11 3.79
CA PRO A 121 4.58 7.28 3.19
C PRO A 121 4.26 8.75 2.96
N LEU A 122 3.57 9.03 1.85
CA LEU A 122 3.15 10.37 1.50
C LEU A 122 2.32 10.99 2.63
N ASP A 123 2.61 12.25 2.96
CA ASP A 123 1.86 13.02 3.93
C ASP A 123 0.69 13.75 3.23
N PRO A 124 -0.58 13.38 3.53
CA PRO A 124 -1.73 13.94 2.84
C PRO A 124 -1.96 15.43 3.13
N LEU A 125 -1.29 15.98 4.15
CA LEU A 125 -1.38 17.40 4.51
C LEU A 125 -0.32 18.26 3.81
N LYS A 126 0.61 17.65 3.07
CA LYS A 126 1.69 18.33 2.37
C LYS A 126 1.39 18.47 0.88
N SER A 127 1.02 19.68 0.47
CA SER A 127 0.60 19.95 -0.91
C SER A 127 1.69 19.71 -1.95
N ASP A 128 2.97 19.87 -1.59
CA ASP A 128 4.13 19.54 -2.43
C ASP A 128 4.24 18.02 -2.67
N GLU A 129 4.09 17.20 -1.64
CA GLU A 129 4.10 15.74 -1.77
C GLU A 129 2.92 15.24 -2.63
N ILE A 130 1.73 15.82 -2.45
CA ILE A 130 0.54 15.55 -3.28
C ILE A 130 0.78 15.93 -4.75
N LYS A 131 1.38 17.10 -5.00
CA LYS A 131 1.69 17.56 -6.36
C LYS A 131 2.65 16.61 -7.05
N HIS A 132 3.71 16.20 -6.36
CA HIS A 132 4.66 15.22 -6.90
C HIS A 132 4.00 13.86 -7.17
N ALA A 133 3.07 13.40 -6.35
CA ALA A 133 2.34 12.15 -6.60
C ALA A 133 1.46 12.23 -7.86
N ILE A 134 0.78 13.36 -8.07
CA ILE A 134 0.00 13.60 -9.30
C ILE A 134 0.93 13.70 -10.52
N ASP A 135 2.06 14.40 -10.40
CA ASP A 135 3.05 14.49 -11.48
C ASP A 135 3.62 13.13 -11.86
N TRP A 136 3.92 12.29 -10.86
CA TRP A 136 4.34 10.92 -11.08
C TRP A 136 3.25 10.12 -11.82
N LEU A 137 1.99 10.25 -11.42
CA LEU A 137 0.88 9.51 -12.04
C LEU A 137 0.62 9.97 -13.48
N VAL A 138 0.75 11.28 -13.75
CA VAL A 138 0.71 11.84 -15.11
C VAL A 138 1.82 11.25 -15.98
N ASP A 139 3.08 11.28 -15.51
CA ASP A 139 4.22 10.72 -16.24
C ASP A 139 4.07 9.20 -16.48
N PHE A 140 3.59 8.48 -15.47
CA PHE A 140 3.28 7.05 -15.59
C PHE A 140 2.21 6.77 -16.64
N GLN A 141 1.11 7.52 -16.64
CA GLN A 141 0.05 7.36 -17.62
C GLN A 141 0.49 7.77 -19.03
N ASP A 142 1.28 8.85 -19.16
CA ASP A 142 1.82 9.30 -20.45
C ASP A 142 2.72 8.24 -21.10
N LYS A 143 3.56 7.58 -20.29
CA LYS A 143 4.45 6.50 -20.76
C LYS A 143 3.71 5.21 -21.11
N THR A 144 2.47 5.05 -20.65
CA THR A 144 1.68 3.83 -20.81
C THR A 144 0.41 4.05 -21.64
N ARG A 145 0.33 5.16 -22.38
CA ARG A 145 -0.79 5.45 -23.29
C ARG A 145 -0.95 4.33 -24.32
N GLY A 146 -2.14 3.75 -24.35
CA GLY A 146 -2.55 2.74 -25.29
C GLY A 146 -3.53 3.27 -26.34
N ALA A 147 -4.46 2.41 -26.74
CA ALA A 147 -5.53 2.77 -27.66
C ALA A 147 -6.60 3.65 -27.00
N SER A 148 -7.37 4.38 -27.81
CA SER A 148 -8.58 5.07 -27.34
C SER A 148 -9.55 4.10 -26.66
N MET A 149 -10.21 4.57 -25.61
CA MET A 149 -11.27 3.81 -24.96
C MET A 149 -12.50 3.81 -25.86
N THR A 150 -13.03 2.63 -26.16
CA THR A 150 -14.21 2.44 -26.99
C THR A 150 -15.47 2.29 -26.15
N ARG A 151 -16.64 2.41 -26.77
CA ARG A 151 -17.93 2.08 -26.11
C ARG A 151 -17.94 0.64 -25.59
N SER A 152 -17.32 -0.30 -26.30
CA SER A 152 -17.22 -1.70 -25.85
C SER A 152 -16.36 -1.84 -24.59
N ASP A 153 -15.30 -1.05 -24.44
CA ASP A 153 -14.48 -1.03 -23.22
C ASP A 153 -15.33 -0.54 -22.03
N VAL A 154 -16.06 0.57 -22.21
CA VAL A 154 -16.96 1.14 -21.17
C VAL A 154 -18.06 0.13 -20.80
N GLN A 155 -18.72 -0.47 -21.78
CA GLN A 155 -19.79 -1.46 -21.56
C GLN A 155 -19.29 -2.70 -20.82
N SER A 156 -18.07 -3.16 -21.12
CA SER A 156 -17.46 -4.30 -20.43
C SER A 156 -17.20 -3.97 -18.95
N GLU A 157 -16.70 -2.78 -18.65
CA GLU A 157 -16.49 -2.31 -17.28
C GLU A 157 -17.81 -2.18 -16.51
N VAL A 158 -18.82 -1.56 -17.13
CA VAL A 158 -20.17 -1.41 -16.54
C VAL A 158 -20.82 -2.76 -16.26
N SER A 159 -20.74 -3.69 -17.21
CA SER A 159 -21.30 -5.04 -17.07
C SER A 159 -20.60 -5.80 -15.94
N TYR A 160 -19.28 -5.69 -15.83
CA TYR A 160 -18.52 -6.26 -14.72
C TYR A 160 -18.98 -5.71 -13.37
N ILE A 161 -19.16 -4.39 -13.26
CA ILE A 161 -19.59 -3.75 -12.00
C ILE A 161 -21.00 -4.21 -11.65
N LYS A 162 -21.98 -4.04 -12.54
CA LYS A 162 -23.38 -4.44 -12.30
C LYS A 162 -23.51 -5.92 -11.97
N GLY A 163 -22.81 -6.78 -12.71
CA GLY A 163 -22.81 -8.22 -12.49
C GLY A 163 -22.24 -8.66 -11.15
N ASN A 164 -21.42 -7.83 -10.49
CA ASN A 164 -20.92 -8.10 -9.14
C ASN A 164 -21.67 -7.34 -8.04
N LEU A 165 -22.27 -6.18 -8.32
CA LEU A 165 -23.16 -5.48 -7.39
C LEU A 165 -24.30 -6.38 -6.92
N VAL A 166 -24.92 -7.13 -7.86
CA VAL A 166 -26.04 -8.05 -7.53
C VAL A 166 -25.65 -9.17 -6.57
N LYS A 167 -24.36 -9.47 -6.42
CA LYS A 167 -23.84 -10.51 -5.54
C LYS A 167 -23.57 -10.02 -4.12
N ILE A 168 -23.65 -8.71 -3.89
CA ILE A 168 -23.33 -8.09 -2.60
C ILE A 168 -24.61 -7.45 -2.04
N PRO A 169 -25.31 -8.09 -1.08
CA PRO A 169 -26.61 -7.62 -0.61
C PRO A 169 -26.65 -6.14 -0.20
N ASP A 170 -25.63 -5.66 0.53
CA ASP A 170 -25.59 -4.28 1.05
C ASP A 170 -25.51 -3.20 -0.04
N VAL A 171 -25.02 -3.56 -1.25
CA VAL A 171 -24.86 -2.63 -2.38
C VAL A 171 -25.64 -3.06 -3.61
N ASN A 172 -26.49 -4.09 -3.50
CA ASN A 172 -27.44 -4.45 -4.55
C ASN A 172 -28.69 -3.56 -4.44
N LYS A 173 -28.52 -2.27 -4.73
CA LYS A 173 -29.58 -1.27 -4.64
C LYS A 173 -29.83 -0.58 -5.98
N PRO A 174 -31.09 -0.25 -6.33
CA PRO A 174 -31.41 0.47 -7.56
C PRO A 174 -30.64 1.79 -7.71
N GLU A 175 -30.40 2.50 -6.59
CA GLU A 175 -29.66 3.76 -6.56
C GLU A 175 -28.21 3.61 -7.09
N TYR A 176 -27.52 2.55 -6.69
CA TYR A 176 -26.13 2.29 -7.13
C TYR A 176 -26.07 1.74 -8.55
N VAL A 177 -27.12 1.06 -9.02
CA VAL A 177 -27.24 0.70 -10.44
C VAL A 177 -27.35 1.96 -11.29
N LYS A 178 -28.19 2.92 -10.88
CA LYS A 178 -28.32 4.22 -11.56
C LYS A 178 -26.99 4.98 -11.58
N TRP A 179 -26.21 4.98 -10.49
CA TRP A 179 -24.89 5.62 -10.50
C TRP A 179 -23.95 5.05 -11.56
N ILE A 180 -24.04 3.74 -11.82
CA ILE A 180 -23.25 3.09 -12.87
C ILE A 180 -23.83 3.38 -14.27
N ASP A 181 -25.13 3.58 -14.40
CA ASP A 181 -25.74 4.09 -15.65
C ASP A 181 -25.27 5.52 -15.96
N ASP A 182 -25.33 6.42 -14.97
CA ASP A 182 -24.86 7.80 -15.09
C ASP A 182 -23.36 7.84 -15.47
N TYR A 183 -22.55 6.93 -14.87
CA TYR A 183 -21.15 6.74 -15.23
C TYR A 183 -20.97 6.27 -16.68
N GLN A 184 -21.78 5.32 -17.15
CA GLN A 184 -21.71 4.84 -18.53
C GLN A 184 -21.95 5.99 -19.52
N GLU A 185 -23.03 6.75 -19.32
CA GLU A 185 -23.38 7.89 -20.19
C GLU A 185 -22.26 8.93 -20.22
N TYR A 186 -21.72 9.27 -19.04
CA TYR A 186 -20.59 10.20 -18.92
C TYR A 186 -19.38 9.72 -19.73
N MET A 187 -18.97 8.47 -19.56
CA MET A 187 -17.78 7.92 -20.21
C MET A 187 -17.95 7.77 -21.73
N GLU A 188 -19.13 7.38 -22.21
CA GLU A 188 -19.41 7.23 -23.64
C GLU A 188 -19.38 8.57 -24.40
N GLY A 189 -19.56 9.70 -23.68
CA GLY A 189 -19.42 11.04 -24.22
C GLY A 189 -17.97 11.55 -24.33
N LEU A 190 -17.00 10.87 -23.73
CA LEU A 190 -15.63 11.33 -23.64
C LEU A 190 -14.71 10.70 -24.71
N ARG A 191 -13.71 11.46 -25.12
CA ARG A 191 -12.59 10.97 -25.94
C ARG A 191 -11.36 10.82 -25.08
N ILE A 192 -11.17 9.64 -24.52
CA ILE A 192 -10.05 9.32 -23.63
C ILE A 192 -9.23 8.15 -24.14
N VAL A 193 -7.98 8.09 -23.70
CA VAL A 193 -7.02 7.04 -24.05
C VAL A 193 -6.84 6.13 -22.85
N LYS A 194 -6.80 4.81 -23.09
CA LYS A 194 -6.48 3.82 -22.05
C LYS A 194 -5.03 3.99 -21.62
N THR A 195 -4.75 3.80 -20.35
CA THR A 195 -3.40 3.88 -19.77
C THR A 195 -3.20 2.69 -18.86
N ALA A 196 -1.97 2.42 -18.44
CA ALA A 196 -1.79 1.49 -17.35
C ALA A 196 -2.43 2.05 -16.06
N GLU A 197 -2.89 1.14 -15.21
CA GLU A 197 -3.51 1.41 -13.91
C GLU A 197 -2.65 0.75 -12.83
N HIS A 198 -2.26 1.48 -11.79
CA HIS A 198 -1.66 0.92 -10.58
C HIS A 198 -2.71 0.09 -9.81
N GLY A 199 -3.92 0.62 -9.71
CA GLY A 199 -5.08 -0.07 -9.13
C GLY A 199 -5.20 0.09 -7.62
N ASP A 200 -4.16 0.54 -6.93
CA ASP A 200 -4.20 0.88 -5.50
C ASP A 200 -3.32 2.10 -5.19
N PHE A 201 -3.53 3.17 -5.95
CA PHE A 201 -2.75 4.40 -5.83
C PHE A 201 -3.25 5.27 -4.66
N TRP A 202 -2.82 4.95 -3.44
CA TRP A 202 -3.11 5.69 -2.21
C TRP A 202 -1.82 6.02 -1.44
N GLN A 203 -1.89 6.93 -0.47
CA GLN A 203 -0.70 7.48 0.22
C GLN A 203 0.19 6.43 0.89
N GLY A 204 -0.37 5.28 1.29
CA GLY A 204 0.40 4.18 1.88
C GLY A 204 1.35 3.48 0.89
N ASN A 205 1.00 3.50 -0.40
CA ASN A 205 1.76 2.89 -1.49
C ASN A 205 2.69 3.89 -2.20
N ILE A 206 2.76 5.13 -1.70
CA ILE A 206 3.57 6.21 -2.27
C ILE A 206 4.64 6.59 -1.25
N LEU A 207 5.89 6.26 -1.56
CA LEU A 207 7.04 6.55 -0.70
C LEU A 207 7.81 7.77 -1.21
N VAL A 208 7.79 8.85 -0.41
CA VAL A 208 8.50 10.10 -0.69
C VAL A 208 9.91 10.03 -0.10
N ASP A 209 10.91 10.07 -0.98
CA ASP A 209 12.33 10.11 -0.64
C ASP A 209 12.86 11.53 -0.84
N HIS A 210 12.70 12.36 0.20
CA HIS A 210 13.16 13.76 0.22
C HIS A 210 14.66 13.90 -0.01
N SER A 211 15.47 12.88 0.34
CA SER A 211 16.92 12.94 0.15
C SER A 211 17.35 12.85 -1.31
N LYS A 212 16.49 12.29 -2.16
CA LYS A 212 16.72 12.09 -3.60
C LYS A 212 15.67 12.76 -4.45
N GLU A 213 14.81 13.59 -3.86
CA GLU A 213 13.70 14.29 -4.51
C GLU A 213 12.87 13.41 -5.44
N ARG A 214 12.51 12.21 -4.97
CA ARG A 214 11.77 11.22 -5.79
C ARG A 214 10.63 10.57 -5.04
N ILE A 215 9.69 10.06 -5.82
CA ILE A 215 8.61 9.18 -5.36
C ILE A 215 8.90 7.76 -5.83
N ASN A 216 8.71 6.79 -4.94
CA ASN A 216 8.68 5.37 -5.29
C ASN A 216 7.25 4.86 -5.05
N VAL A 217 6.67 4.21 -6.05
CA VAL A 217 5.33 3.62 -5.96
C VAL A 217 5.49 2.11 -5.85
N ILE A 218 4.77 1.52 -4.91
CA ILE A 218 4.91 0.12 -4.51
C ILE A 218 3.55 -0.57 -4.45
N ASP A 219 3.57 -1.89 -4.32
CA ASP A 219 2.36 -2.73 -4.18
C ASP A 219 1.46 -2.73 -5.42
N TRP A 220 2.04 -3.25 -6.51
CA TRP A 220 1.42 -3.32 -7.83
C TRP A 220 0.50 -4.53 -8.04
N GLN A 221 0.01 -5.16 -6.97
CA GLN A 221 -0.80 -6.39 -7.06
C GLN A 221 -2.10 -6.21 -7.86
N TYR A 222 -2.57 -4.97 -8.03
CA TYR A 222 -3.77 -4.62 -8.79
C TYR A 222 -3.47 -3.98 -10.15
N TYR A 223 -2.21 -4.06 -10.59
CA TYR A 223 -1.77 -3.48 -11.84
C TYR A 223 -2.57 -4.01 -13.04
N LYS A 224 -2.90 -3.11 -13.96
CA LYS A 224 -3.42 -3.45 -15.28
C LYS A 224 -2.64 -2.68 -16.33
N GLU A 225 -2.13 -3.38 -17.33
CA GLU A 225 -1.40 -2.77 -18.44
C GLU A 225 -2.27 -1.80 -19.28
N SER A 226 -3.57 -2.08 -19.37
CA SER A 226 -4.54 -1.26 -20.08
C SER A 226 -5.82 -1.14 -19.27
N GLY A 227 -5.97 -0.04 -18.54
CA GLY A 227 -7.09 0.28 -17.68
C GLY A 227 -7.74 1.63 -17.98
N ASN A 228 -8.56 2.07 -17.04
CA ASN A 228 -9.28 3.33 -17.10
C ASN A 228 -8.38 4.46 -16.54
N PRO A 229 -8.11 5.53 -17.31
CA PRO A 229 -7.17 6.57 -16.89
C PRO A 229 -7.66 7.37 -15.68
N PHE A 230 -8.95 7.32 -15.33
CA PHE A 230 -9.48 8.05 -14.20
C PHE A 230 -9.32 7.32 -12.86
N PHE A 231 -9.17 5.99 -12.88
CA PHE A 231 -9.30 5.21 -11.65
C PHE A 231 -8.28 5.61 -10.59
N ASP A 232 -6.99 5.64 -10.91
CA ASP A 232 -5.94 5.95 -9.93
C ASP A 232 -6.04 7.40 -9.41
N PHE A 233 -6.34 8.38 -10.26
CA PHE A 233 -6.51 9.77 -9.84
C PHE A 233 -7.66 9.93 -8.86
N ILE A 234 -8.80 9.34 -9.18
CA ILE A 234 -10.02 9.48 -8.38
C ILE A 234 -9.90 8.65 -7.11
N PHE A 235 -9.30 7.45 -7.17
CA PHE A 235 -9.01 6.66 -5.99
C PHE A 235 -8.06 7.39 -5.03
N PHE A 236 -7.05 8.08 -5.56
CA PHE A 236 -6.17 8.91 -4.76
C PHE A 236 -6.93 10.07 -4.09
N ILE A 237 -7.74 10.82 -4.83
CA ILE A 237 -8.58 11.90 -4.27
C ILE A 237 -9.44 11.37 -3.13
N VAL A 238 -10.16 10.27 -3.34
CA VAL A 238 -11.06 9.70 -2.33
C VAL A 238 -10.30 9.33 -1.05
N ASN A 239 -9.11 8.74 -1.17
CA ASN A 239 -8.29 8.39 -0.01
C ASN A 239 -7.76 9.64 0.72
N ILE A 240 -7.34 10.68 0.00
CA ILE A 240 -6.94 11.95 0.62
C ILE A 240 -8.11 12.56 1.38
N LEU A 241 -9.30 12.66 0.77
CA LEU A 241 -10.50 13.20 1.42
C LEU A 241 -10.87 12.48 2.72
N LEU A 242 -10.75 11.14 2.74
CA LEU A 242 -11.05 10.32 3.91
C LEU A 242 -10.07 10.56 5.08
N LEU A 243 -8.82 10.95 4.81
CA LEU A 243 -7.83 11.25 5.85
C LEU A 243 -8.07 12.59 6.54
N GLY A 244 -8.88 13.47 5.94
CA GLY A 244 -9.18 14.79 6.48
C GLY A 244 -9.98 14.77 7.78
N GLY A 245 -10.76 13.71 8.01
CA GLY A 245 -11.60 13.54 9.21
C GLY A 245 -12.58 12.37 9.11
N GLY A 246 -12.27 11.35 8.30
CA GLY A 246 -13.17 10.22 8.06
C GLY A 246 -14.36 10.58 7.17
N ILE A 247 -15.46 9.84 7.34
CA ILE A 247 -16.65 9.93 6.49
C ILE A 247 -17.41 11.24 6.73
N GLU A 248 -17.45 11.70 7.99
CA GLU A 248 -18.19 12.89 8.41
C GLU A 248 -17.66 14.16 7.74
N GLU A 249 -16.34 14.24 7.55
CA GLU A 249 -15.70 15.38 6.90
C GLU A 249 -15.54 15.20 5.39
N PHE A 250 -15.86 14.04 4.83
CA PHE A 250 -15.65 13.76 3.40
C PHE A 250 -16.36 14.79 2.52
N SER A 251 -17.67 14.99 2.74
CA SER A 251 -18.49 15.93 1.96
C SER A 251 -18.03 17.38 2.18
N SER A 252 -17.56 17.73 3.37
CA SER A 252 -17.02 19.07 3.67
C SER A 252 -15.70 19.31 2.95
N ASN A 253 -14.81 18.31 2.93
CA ASN A 253 -13.54 18.37 2.20
C ASN A 253 -13.76 18.42 0.68
N LEU A 254 -14.84 17.81 0.16
CA LEU A 254 -15.22 17.88 -1.25
C LEU A 254 -15.83 19.25 -1.62
N ASN A 255 -16.73 19.79 -0.78
CA ASN A 255 -17.55 20.99 -1.06
C ASN A 255 -17.00 22.28 -0.41
N GLU A 256 -15.69 22.41 -0.32
CA GLU A 256 -14.98 23.65 0.07
C GLU A 256 -15.00 24.09 1.55
N GLY A 257 -15.57 23.29 2.47
CA GLY A 257 -15.67 23.62 3.90
C GLY A 257 -14.60 22.97 4.79
N GLY A 258 -13.95 21.92 4.31
CA GLY A 258 -13.08 21.07 5.12
C GLY A 258 -11.58 21.43 5.04
N ARG A 259 -10.78 20.86 5.94
CA ARG A 259 -9.34 21.09 6.06
C ARG A 259 -8.57 20.79 4.77
N LEU A 260 -9.01 19.80 4.01
CA LEU A 260 -8.36 19.35 2.76
C LEU A 260 -8.98 19.95 1.49
N SER A 261 -9.93 20.87 1.62
CA SER A 261 -10.61 21.47 0.47
C SER A 261 -9.64 22.16 -0.50
N HIS A 262 -8.70 22.95 0.02
CA HIS A 262 -7.72 23.65 -0.81
C HIS A 262 -6.82 22.67 -1.59
N ILE A 263 -6.36 21.60 -0.94
CA ILE A 263 -5.56 20.53 -1.58
C ILE A 263 -6.40 19.86 -2.66
N THR A 264 -7.64 19.50 -2.36
CA THR A 264 -8.55 18.85 -3.31
C THR A 264 -8.81 19.72 -4.55
N LYS A 265 -9.00 21.03 -4.38
CA LYS A 265 -9.13 21.97 -5.50
C LYS A 265 -7.86 22.02 -6.35
N GLU A 266 -6.68 22.06 -5.73
CA GLU A 266 -5.42 22.04 -6.47
C GLU A 266 -5.24 20.73 -7.24
N MET A 267 -5.57 19.60 -6.63
CA MET A 267 -5.54 18.28 -7.27
C MET A 267 -6.49 18.26 -8.48
N ASN A 268 -7.75 18.65 -8.29
CA ASN A 268 -8.76 18.67 -9.35
C ASN A 268 -8.33 19.56 -10.52
N ARG A 269 -7.82 20.77 -10.25
CA ARG A 269 -7.31 21.67 -11.28
C ARG A 269 -6.16 21.03 -12.08
N LYS A 270 -5.22 20.38 -11.39
CA LYS A 270 -4.07 19.74 -12.05
C LYS A 270 -4.51 18.57 -12.92
N ILE A 271 -5.45 17.77 -12.43
CA ILE A 271 -6.02 16.63 -13.15
C ILE A 271 -6.83 17.08 -14.37
N ASN A 272 -7.70 18.07 -14.21
CA ASN A 272 -8.48 18.65 -15.32
C ASN A 272 -7.57 19.22 -16.41
N ASN A 273 -6.48 19.89 -16.02
CA ASN A 273 -5.48 20.38 -16.97
C ASN A 273 -4.81 19.26 -17.76
N TYR A 274 -4.51 18.12 -17.12
CA TYR A 274 -3.92 16.95 -17.78
C TYR A 274 -4.89 16.34 -18.81
N PHE A 275 -6.17 16.19 -18.45
CA PHE A 275 -7.17 15.65 -19.37
C PHE A 275 -7.66 16.65 -20.42
N GLY A 276 -7.49 17.94 -20.18
CA GLY A 276 -7.93 19.02 -21.08
C GLY A 276 -9.43 19.35 -20.97
N PHE A 277 -10.11 18.87 -19.93
CA PHE A 277 -11.51 19.16 -19.64
C PHE A 277 -11.81 19.00 -18.15
N GLU A 278 -12.94 19.54 -17.72
CA GLU A 278 -13.41 19.42 -16.34
C GLU A 278 -14.02 18.04 -16.09
N LEU A 279 -13.48 17.31 -15.11
CA LEU A 279 -14.00 16.02 -14.70
C LEU A 279 -15.27 16.17 -13.84
N ASN A 280 -16.25 15.30 -14.07
CA ASN A 280 -17.39 15.16 -13.16
C ASN A 280 -16.98 14.27 -11.98
N LEU A 281 -16.41 14.90 -10.94
CA LEU A 281 -15.91 14.18 -9.76
C LEU A 281 -17.00 13.39 -9.04
N GLU A 282 -18.24 13.87 -8.98
CA GLU A 282 -19.34 13.17 -8.31
C GLU A 282 -19.59 11.79 -8.96
N ILE A 283 -19.72 11.76 -10.29
CA ILE A 283 -19.92 10.52 -11.05
C ILE A 283 -18.71 9.59 -10.87
N LEU A 284 -17.48 10.12 -11.02
CA LEU A 284 -16.27 9.32 -10.96
C LEU A 284 -15.99 8.76 -9.56
N ILE A 285 -16.24 9.54 -8.49
CA ILE A 285 -16.08 9.09 -7.10
C ILE A 285 -17.03 7.92 -6.81
N ARG A 286 -18.31 8.03 -7.19
CA ARG A 286 -19.29 6.96 -7.04
C ARG A 286 -18.86 5.68 -7.75
N TYR A 287 -18.41 5.80 -9.00
CA TYR A 287 -17.85 4.68 -9.77
C TYR A 287 -16.65 4.03 -9.04
N VAL A 288 -15.66 4.81 -8.62
CA VAL A 288 -14.43 4.27 -8.00
C VAL A 288 -14.74 3.58 -6.69
N ILE A 289 -15.61 4.16 -5.85
CA ILE A 289 -15.98 3.54 -4.57
C ILE A 289 -16.69 2.20 -4.80
N LEU A 290 -17.67 2.14 -5.71
CA LEU A 290 -18.37 0.89 -6.01
C LEU A 290 -17.42 -0.17 -6.58
N ARG A 291 -16.54 0.21 -7.53
CA ARG A 291 -15.51 -0.67 -8.09
C ARG A 291 -14.57 -1.21 -6.99
N PHE A 292 -14.17 -0.36 -6.05
CA PHE A 292 -13.31 -0.74 -4.93
C PHE A 292 -14.01 -1.70 -3.95
N ILE A 293 -15.26 -1.41 -3.54
CA ILE A 293 -16.06 -2.28 -2.66
C ILE A 293 -16.20 -3.67 -3.27
N ILE A 294 -16.56 -3.75 -4.56
CA ILE A 294 -16.69 -5.03 -5.28
C ILE A 294 -15.40 -5.83 -5.21
N ARG A 295 -14.28 -5.20 -5.58
CA ARG A 295 -12.96 -5.84 -5.58
C ARG A 295 -12.61 -6.41 -4.20
N ARG A 296 -12.62 -5.54 -3.18
CA ARG A 296 -12.20 -5.93 -1.82
C ARG A 296 -13.14 -6.95 -1.19
N GLN A 297 -14.44 -6.89 -1.47
CA GLN A 297 -15.38 -7.87 -0.95
C GLN A 297 -15.20 -9.26 -1.57
N LEU A 298 -14.84 -9.34 -2.86
CA LEU A 298 -14.50 -10.60 -3.51
C LEU A 298 -13.23 -11.24 -2.94
N GLU A 299 -12.27 -10.42 -2.50
CA GLU A 299 -10.98 -10.88 -1.99
C GLU A 299 -10.98 -11.20 -0.49
N SER A 300 -11.54 -10.30 0.31
CA SER A 300 -11.40 -10.30 1.78
C SER A 300 -12.71 -10.60 2.50
N GLY A 301 -13.82 -10.74 1.76
CA GLY A 301 -15.14 -11.03 2.31
C GLY A 301 -15.87 -9.80 2.89
N PRO A 302 -17.06 -9.99 3.47
CA PRO A 302 -17.97 -8.91 3.86
C PRO A 302 -17.54 -8.11 5.10
N HIS A 303 -16.60 -8.61 5.90
CA HIS A 303 -16.18 -8.03 7.18
C HIS A 303 -14.86 -7.23 7.11
N ASP A 304 -14.36 -6.97 5.91
CA ASP A 304 -13.20 -6.11 5.71
C ASP A 304 -13.52 -4.67 6.18
N LYS A 305 -12.70 -4.14 7.09
CA LYS A 305 -12.93 -2.82 7.70
C LYS A 305 -12.94 -1.70 6.68
N THR A 306 -12.11 -1.79 5.64
CA THR A 306 -12.03 -0.82 4.56
C THR A 306 -13.32 -0.87 3.75
N VAL A 307 -13.81 -2.06 3.39
CA VAL A 307 -15.11 -2.23 2.73
C VAL A 307 -16.24 -1.62 3.57
N MET A 308 -16.27 -1.85 4.88
CA MET A 308 -17.27 -1.25 5.77
C MET A 308 -17.21 0.28 5.79
N MET A 309 -16.02 0.86 5.77
CA MET A 309 -15.83 2.32 5.68
C MET A 309 -16.38 2.88 4.37
N PHE A 310 -16.03 2.28 3.24
CA PHE A 310 -16.51 2.72 1.93
C PHE A 310 -18.03 2.50 1.76
N LYS A 311 -18.60 1.43 2.32
CA LYS A 311 -20.05 1.23 2.38
C LYS A 311 -20.75 2.32 3.19
N LYS A 312 -20.18 2.76 4.31
CA LYS A 312 -20.73 3.89 5.06
C LYS A 312 -20.66 5.18 4.25
N LEU A 313 -19.55 5.41 3.53
CA LEU A 313 -19.36 6.59 2.69
C LEU A 313 -20.43 6.71 1.59
N ILE A 314 -20.73 5.63 0.86
CA ILE A 314 -21.78 5.66 -0.19
C ILE A 314 -23.20 5.82 0.35
N ASN A 315 -23.45 5.58 1.63
CA ASN A 315 -24.75 5.85 2.25
C ASN A 315 -24.90 7.32 2.69
N THR A 316 -23.82 8.10 2.60
CA THR A 316 -23.80 9.55 2.93
C THR A 316 -23.73 10.46 1.71
N GLN A 317 -23.67 9.87 0.50
CA GLN A 317 -23.63 10.56 -0.80
C GLN A 317 -24.92 10.37 -1.58
#